data_AF-A0A6P3ZRV0-F1
#
_entry.id   AF-A0A6P3ZRV0-F1
#
_cell.length_a   1.000
_cell.length_b   1.000
_cell.length_c   1.000
_cell.angle_alpha   90.00
_cell.angle_beta   90.00
_cell.angle_gamma   90.00
#
_symmetry.space_group_name_H-M   'P 1'
#
loop_
_entity.id
_entity.type
_entity.pdbx_description
1 polymer ?
#
loop_
_entity_poly.entity_id
_entity_poly.type
_entity_poly.pdbx_seq_one_letter_code
_entity_poly.pdbx_strand_id
1 'polypeptide(L)'
;MNSPITSSMSSLLFLFLFSFSLASSASAHTHENFLQCLSHYPNTTSNISQLIYTQTNSSYVSVLNFSIRNGRFSSPTTPKPLVIITPLQLSHIQAAINCSRKHGMQVRIRSGGHDYEGRSYVSQVPFVVIDLINLRSITVDVDERTAWIESGATIGELYYRIAEKSRTLGFPAGVCPTVGIGGHFRFFCLAISKGLEGLWEKLHEETAGRAQLLFIPYGGKMAEISESEIPFPHRAGNIYKIHHVVFWEEGDEAAQRHISWIRKLYDYIAPYVSKNPRAAYMNYRDLDIGTNRNGVTSYTESSIWGIKYFKNNFNRLVHVKTMVDPTNFFRHEQSIPPLSSRV
;
A
#
# COMPACT_ATOMS: atom_id res chain seq x y z
N MET A 1 14.14 -46.62 -47.47
CA MET A 1 13.84 -45.19 -47.29
C MET A 1 13.74 -44.92 -45.79
N ASN A 2 14.57 -44.05 -45.25
CA ASN A 2 14.44 -43.52 -43.88
C ASN A 2 15.21 -42.19 -43.82
N SER A 3 14.54 -41.12 -43.43
CA SER A 3 15.13 -39.80 -43.20
C SER A 3 14.51 -39.22 -41.91
N PRO A 4 15.31 -38.91 -40.87
CA PRO A 4 14.79 -38.27 -39.68
C PRO A 4 14.75 -36.74 -39.86
N ILE A 5 13.64 -36.12 -39.46
CA ILE A 5 13.51 -34.67 -39.36
C ILE A 5 13.89 -34.26 -37.93
N THR A 6 14.98 -33.52 -37.77
CA THR A 6 15.36 -32.91 -36.47
C THR A 6 15.86 -31.48 -36.66
N SER A 7 15.01 -30.48 -36.41
CA SER A 7 15.40 -29.11 -36.02
C SER A 7 14.16 -28.26 -35.72
N SER A 8 14.00 -27.79 -34.47
CA SER A 8 13.15 -26.63 -34.12
C SER A 8 13.31 -26.19 -32.64
N MET A 9 13.55 -27.12 -31.72
CA MET A 9 13.48 -26.84 -30.28
C MET A 9 14.66 -26.05 -29.68
N SER A 10 15.82 -26.00 -30.35
CA SER A 10 17.02 -25.31 -29.83
C SER A 10 16.90 -23.78 -29.84
N SER A 11 16.27 -23.23 -30.89
CA SER A 11 16.18 -21.78 -31.11
C SER A 11 15.34 -21.06 -30.04
N LEU A 12 14.31 -21.73 -29.50
CA LEU A 12 13.43 -21.18 -28.46
C LEU A 12 14.14 -21.04 -27.10
N LEU A 13 15.02 -21.98 -26.73
CA LEU A 13 15.81 -21.88 -25.50
C LEU A 13 16.84 -20.74 -25.58
N PHE A 14 17.51 -20.58 -26.73
CA PHE A 14 18.46 -19.49 -26.94
C PHE A 14 17.80 -18.11 -26.85
N LEU A 15 16.61 -17.93 -27.45
CA LEU A 15 15.85 -16.68 -27.35
C LEU A 15 15.44 -16.35 -25.90
N PHE A 16 15.07 -17.35 -25.10
CA PHE A 16 14.74 -17.15 -23.68
C PHE A 16 15.97 -16.73 -22.86
N LEU A 17 17.13 -17.37 -23.06
CA LEU A 17 18.36 -17.02 -22.35
C LEU A 17 18.88 -15.63 -22.75
N PHE A 18 18.78 -15.24 -24.02
CA PHE A 18 19.20 -13.92 -24.51
C PHE A 18 18.28 -12.79 -24.03
N SER A 19 16.97 -13.04 -23.95
CA SER A 19 16.02 -12.02 -23.43
C SER A 19 16.18 -11.80 -21.92
N PHE A 20 16.52 -12.84 -21.14
CA PHE A 20 16.75 -12.72 -19.70
C PHE A 20 18.07 -11.97 -19.38
N SER A 21 19.13 -12.18 -20.16
CA SER A 21 20.41 -11.46 -19.97
C SER A 21 20.31 -9.98 -20.36
N LEU A 22 19.63 -9.65 -21.46
CA LEU A 22 19.33 -8.26 -21.87
C LEU A 22 18.46 -7.51 -20.85
N ALA A 23 17.44 -8.15 -20.28
CA ALA A 23 16.61 -7.54 -19.23
C ALA A 23 17.43 -7.26 -17.96
N SER A 24 18.36 -8.16 -17.61
CA SER A 24 19.23 -8.02 -16.44
C SER A 24 20.24 -6.87 -16.59
N SER A 25 20.89 -6.74 -17.75
CA SER A 25 21.84 -5.65 -18.01
C SER A 25 21.15 -4.28 -18.13
N ALA A 26 19.98 -4.21 -18.79
CA ALA A 26 19.19 -2.98 -18.85
C ALA A 26 18.77 -2.50 -17.45
N SER A 27 18.33 -3.43 -16.58
CA SER A 27 18.00 -3.14 -15.18
C SER A 27 19.22 -2.59 -14.40
N ALA A 28 20.38 -3.23 -14.53
CA ALA A 28 21.62 -2.77 -13.89
C ALA A 28 22.01 -1.35 -14.33
N HIS A 29 21.96 -1.05 -15.63
CA HIS A 29 22.23 0.29 -16.14
C HIS A 29 21.20 1.32 -15.66
N THR A 30 19.90 0.99 -15.55
CA THR A 30 18.91 1.93 -14.98
C THR A 30 19.17 2.22 -13.50
N HIS A 31 19.65 1.23 -12.74
CA HIS A 31 20.01 1.37 -11.33
C HIS A 31 21.22 2.30 -11.11
N GLU A 32 22.32 2.09 -11.84
CA GLU A 32 23.53 2.91 -11.74
C GLU A 32 23.26 4.36 -12.14
N ASN A 33 22.56 4.57 -13.27
CA ASN A 33 22.17 5.91 -13.73
C ASN A 33 21.25 6.62 -12.72
N PHE A 34 20.35 5.90 -12.05
CA PHE A 34 19.52 6.45 -10.99
C PHE A 34 20.35 6.91 -9.77
N LEU A 35 21.31 6.11 -9.31
CA LEU A 35 22.21 6.48 -8.22
C LEU A 35 23.11 7.68 -8.57
N GLN A 36 23.61 7.73 -9.81
CA GLN A 36 24.37 8.87 -10.30
C GLN A 36 23.51 10.14 -10.34
N CYS A 37 22.24 10.04 -10.79
CA CYS A 37 21.29 11.15 -10.77
C CYS A 37 21.07 11.71 -9.37
N LEU A 38 20.90 10.85 -8.35
CA LEU A 38 20.72 11.30 -6.95
C LEU A 38 21.95 12.04 -6.43
N SER A 39 23.15 11.51 -6.68
CA SER A 39 24.41 12.09 -6.19
C SER A 39 24.73 13.46 -6.80
N HIS A 40 24.20 13.76 -8.00
CA HIS A 40 24.41 15.03 -8.71
C HIS A 40 23.16 15.91 -8.71
N TYR A 41 22.15 15.62 -7.88
CA TYR A 41 20.89 16.36 -7.92
C TYR A 41 21.06 17.78 -7.34
N PRO A 42 20.56 18.84 -8.00
CA PRO A 42 20.67 20.21 -7.48
C PRO A 42 19.96 20.37 -6.13
N ASN A 43 20.55 21.13 -5.21
CA ASN A 43 19.99 21.45 -3.88
C ASN A 43 19.79 20.25 -2.93
N THR A 44 20.33 19.06 -3.23
CA THR A 44 20.62 18.08 -2.18
C THR A 44 21.96 18.44 -1.53
N THR A 45 22.00 18.53 -0.21
CA THR A 45 23.27 18.68 0.52
C THR A 45 24.17 17.47 0.23
N SER A 46 25.48 17.62 0.43
CA SER A 46 26.54 16.66 0.08
C SER A 46 26.47 15.28 0.79
N ASN A 47 25.36 14.98 1.46
CA ASN A 47 25.18 13.80 2.31
C ASN A 47 23.99 12.91 1.94
N ILE A 48 23.40 13.05 0.75
CA ILE A 48 22.31 12.15 0.30
C ILE A 48 22.76 10.69 0.19
N SER A 49 24.05 10.44 -0.06
CA SER A 49 24.65 9.09 -0.12
C SER A 49 24.53 8.30 1.19
N GLN A 50 24.58 8.95 2.36
CA GLN A 50 24.37 8.29 3.65
C GLN A 50 22.90 7.91 3.92
N LEU A 51 21.97 8.39 3.09
CA LEU A 51 20.53 8.15 3.19
C LEU A 51 20.03 7.13 2.16
N ILE A 52 20.95 6.56 1.38
CA ILE A 52 20.69 5.60 0.31
C ILE A 52 21.18 4.22 0.77
N TYR A 53 20.29 3.23 0.69
CA TYR A 53 20.62 1.83 0.96
C TYR A 53 20.32 0.99 -0.27
N THR A 54 21.36 0.33 -0.78
CA THR A 54 21.31 -0.68 -1.83
C THR A 54 21.58 -2.06 -1.23
N GLN A 55 21.35 -3.14 -1.99
CA GLN A 55 21.53 -4.51 -1.48
C GLN A 55 22.98 -4.85 -1.07
N THR A 56 23.97 -4.02 -1.43
CA THR A 56 25.37 -4.17 -0.99
C THR A 56 25.66 -3.53 0.38
N ASN A 57 24.77 -2.69 0.91
CA ASN A 57 24.93 -2.10 2.24
C ASN A 57 24.52 -3.12 3.33
N SER A 58 25.37 -3.34 4.33
CA SER A 58 25.09 -4.24 5.47
C SER A 58 23.82 -3.87 6.26
N SER A 59 23.44 -2.59 6.28
CA SER A 59 22.23 -2.07 6.91
C SER A 59 20.96 -2.22 6.05
N TYR A 60 21.04 -2.62 4.79
CA TYR A 60 19.89 -2.68 3.89
C TYR A 60 18.77 -3.58 4.42
N VAL A 61 19.11 -4.78 4.91
CA VAL A 61 18.12 -5.75 5.39
C VAL A 61 17.43 -5.26 6.67
N SER A 62 18.16 -4.65 7.59
CA SER A 62 17.56 -4.10 8.82
C SER A 62 16.68 -2.89 8.54
N VAL A 63 17.11 -1.98 7.65
CA VAL A 63 16.30 -0.82 7.20
C VAL A 63 15.05 -1.29 6.45
N LEU A 64 15.16 -2.31 5.58
CA LEU A 64 14.01 -2.88 4.89
C LEU A 64 13.02 -3.49 5.89
N ASN A 65 13.48 -4.34 6.80
CA ASN A 65 12.61 -5.11 7.68
C ASN A 65 12.01 -4.29 8.84
N PHE A 66 12.65 -3.20 9.27
CA PHE A 66 12.25 -2.39 10.45
C PHE A 66 10.76 -2.02 10.50
N SER A 67 10.16 -1.69 9.35
CA SER A 67 8.75 -1.29 9.25
C SER A 67 7.90 -2.25 8.39
N ILE A 68 8.37 -3.47 8.09
CA ILE A 68 7.49 -4.50 7.51
C ILE A 68 6.56 -5.01 8.62
N ARG A 69 5.25 -4.81 8.46
CA ARG A 69 4.23 -5.16 9.48
C ARG A 69 3.42 -6.42 9.18
N ASN A 70 3.50 -6.92 7.95
CA ASN A 70 2.88 -8.18 7.55
C ASN A 70 3.97 -9.18 7.14
N GLY A 71 4.24 -10.17 8.02
CA GLY A 71 5.31 -11.17 7.87
C GLY A 71 5.20 -12.02 6.60
N ARG A 72 4.00 -12.12 5.99
CA ARG A 72 3.80 -12.72 4.66
C ARG A 72 4.72 -12.14 3.57
N PHE A 73 5.18 -10.90 3.74
CA PHE A 73 6.06 -10.20 2.80
C PHE A 73 7.53 -10.08 3.29
N SER A 74 7.89 -10.73 4.40
CA SER A 74 9.27 -10.82 4.89
C SER A 74 10.08 -11.91 4.18
N SER A 75 9.42 -12.83 3.48
CA SER A 75 10.04 -14.01 2.86
C SER A 75 11.19 -13.66 1.89
N PRO A 76 12.26 -14.48 1.80
CA PRO A 76 13.34 -14.31 0.82
C PRO A 76 12.85 -14.19 -0.62
N THR A 77 11.75 -14.85 -0.98
CA THR A 77 11.14 -14.83 -2.32
C THR A 77 10.34 -13.56 -2.62
N THR A 78 10.04 -12.72 -1.61
CA THR A 78 9.32 -11.46 -1.83
C THR A 78 10.21 -10.45 -2.56
N PRO A 79 9.76 -9.87 -3.70
CA PRO A 79 10.52 -8.88 -4.45
C PRO A 79 10.98 -7.70 -3.59
N LYS A 80 12.28 -7.40 -3.65
CA LYS A 80 12.94 -6.38 -2.82
C LYS A 80 13.26 -5.12 -3.63
N PRO A 81 13.23 -3.92 -3.04
CA PRO A 81 13.59 -2.69 -3.76
C PRO A 81 15.06 -2.71 -4.19
N LEU A 82 15.37 -2.10 -5.33
CA LEU A 82 16.76 -1.89 -5.73
C LEU A 82 17.45 -0.83 -4.86
N VAL A 83 16.70 0.16 -4.40
CA VAL A 83 17.17 1.24 -3.53
C VAL A 83 16.12 1.58 -2.48
N ILE A 84 16.56 1.84 -1.24
CA ILE A 84 15.76 2.47 -0.19
C ILE A 84 16.37 3.84 0.10
N ILE A 85 15.54 4.88 0.23
CA ILE A 85 15.97 6.25 0.52
C ILE A 85 15.25 6.75 1.77
N THR A 86 15.99 7.25 2.76
CA THR A 86 15.44 7.75 4.05
C THR A 86 15.58 9.28 4.16
N PRO A 87 14.82 10.07 3.37
CA PRO A 87 14.98 11.53 3.30
C PRO A 87 14.90 12.23 4.66
N LEU A 88 15.79 13.22 4.87
CA LEU A 88 15.81 14.10 6.05
C LEU A 88 15.15 15.47 5.78
N GLN A 89 14.91 15.81 4.51
CA GLN A 89 14.37 17.09 4.08
C GLN A 89 13.64 16.96 2.74
N LEU A 90 12.79 17.94 2.42
CA LEU A 90 11.94 17.92 1.22
C LEU A 90 12.72 17.79 -0.10
N SER A 91 13.91 18.39 -0.20
CA SER A 91 14.74 18.30 -1.41
C SER A 91 15.18 16.87 -1.73
N HIS A 92 15.33 16.01 -0.72
CA HIS A 92 15.69 14.60 -0.92
C HIS A 92 14.52 13.81 -1.51
N ILE A 93 13.28 14.15 -1.16
CA ILE A 93 12.07 13.58 -1.79
C ILE A 93 11.98 14.04 -3.26
N GLN A 94 12.22 15.32 -3.53
CA GLN A 94 12.20 15.88 -4.88
C GLN A 94 13.24 15.20 -5.78
N ALA A 95 14.47 15.02 -5.28
CA ALA A 95 15.54 14.29 -5.96
C ALA A 95 15.11 12.85 -6.28
N ALA A 96 14.62 12.11 -5.27
CA ALA A 96 14.15 10.73 -5.43
C ALA A 96 13.06 10.60 -6.49
N ILE A 97 12.02 11.45 -6.46
CA ILE A 97 10.92 11.44 -7.43
C ILE A 97 11.42 11.77 -8.83
N ASN A 98 12.24 12.81 -8.99
CA ASN A 98 12.65 13.28 -10.31
C ASN A 98 13.69 12.35 -10.96
N CYS A 99 14.64 11.81 -10.21
CA CYS A 99 15.53 10.76 -10.72
C CYS A 99 14.78 9.47 -11.03
N SER A 100 13.79 9.08 -10.22
CA SER A 100 12.98 7.89 -10.51
C SER A 100 12.18 8.06 -11.80
N ARG A 101 11.60 9.25 -12.04
CA ARG A 101 10.92 9.59 -13.29
C ARG A 101 11.87 9.57 -14.49
N LYS A 102 13.06 10.15 -14.35
CA LYS A 102 14.08 10.23 -15.41
C LYS A 102 14.59 8.85 -15.85
N HIS A 103 14.69 7.90 -14.90
CA HIS A 103 15.28 6.57 -15.13
C HIS A 103 14.25 5.43 -15.11
N GLY A 104 12.95 5.73 -15.19
CA GLY A 104 11.87 4.74 -15.32
C GLY A 104 11.59 3.89 -14.07
N MET A 105 12.21 4.21 -12.93
CA MET A 105 12.09 3.46 -11.69
C MET A 105 10.71 3.68 -11.06
N GLN A 106 10.01 2.60 -10.68
CA GLN A 106 8.75 2.76 -9.94
C GLN A 106 9.04 3.16 -8.48
N VAL A 107 8.25 4.09 -7.94
CA VAL A 107 8.36 4.51 -6.54
C VAL A 107 7.29 3.84 -5.70
N ARG A 108 7.70 3.23 -4.58
CA ARG A 108 6.81 2.89 -3.45
C ARG A 108 7.12 3.84 -2.29
N ILE A 109 6.09 4.37 -1.65
CA ILE A 109 6.22 5.33 -0.56
C ILE A 109 5.88 4.61 0.75
N ARG A 110 6.79 4.68 1.72
CA ARG A 110 6.63 4.04 3.03
C ARG A 110 6.64 5.09 4.15
N SER A 111 5.77 4.84 5.12
CA SER A 111 5.71 5.52 6.41
C SER A 111 5.78 4.38 7.46
N GLY A 112 4.78 4.19 8.32
CA GLY A 112 4.78 3.08 9.30
C GLY A 112 4.64 1.65 8.74
N GLY A 113 4.55 1.48 7.42
CA GLY A 113 4.59 0.17 6.73
C GLY A 113 3.42 -0.80 6.99
N HIS A 114 2.27 -0.28 7.41
CA HIS A 114 1.04 -1.04 7.74
C HIS A 114 0.13 -1.37 6.53
N ASP A 115 0.63 -1.33 5.28
CA ASP A 115 -0.20 -1.74 4.13
C ASP A 115 -0.39 -3.27 4.15
N TYR A 116 -1.65 -3.72 4.25
CA TYR A 116 -1.99 -5.14 4.44
C TYR A 116 -1.52 -6.06 3.31
N GLU A 117 -1.26 -5.49 2.13
CA GLU A 117 -0.79 -6.19 0.95
C GLU A 117 0.67 -5.81 0.61
N GLY A 118 1.39 -5.15 1.52
CA GLY A 118 2.80 -4.80 1.35
C GLY A 118 3.08 -3.75 0.26
N ARG A 119 2.06 -3.04 -0.26
CA ARG A 119 2.21 -2.15 -1.43
C ARG A 119 3.13 -0.95 -1.22
N SER A 120 3.52 -0.66 0.03
CA SER A 120 4.51 0.37 0.37
C SER A 120 5.97 -0.09 0.28
N TYR A 121 6.22 -1.39 0.12
CA TYR A 121 7.58 -1.97 0.06
C TYR A 121 7.76 -3.18 -0.86
N VAL A 122 6.72 -3.61 -1.60
CA VAL A 122 6.77 -4.68 -2.60
C VAL A 122 6.29 -4.18 -3.97
N SER A 123 6.99 -4.55 -5.05
CA SER A 123 6.55 -4.38 -6.44
C SER A 123 7.02 -5.54 -7.32
N GLN A 124 6.30 -5.82 -8.42
CA GLN A 124 6.66 -6.84 -9.40
C GLN A 124 7.61 -6.34 -10.52
N VAL A 125 7.94 -5.05 -10.52
CA VAL A 125 8.89 -4.42 -11.45
C VAL A 125 9.98 -3.67 -10.66
N PRO A 126 11.16 -3.40 -11.23
CA PRO A 126 12.23 -2.64 -10.58
C PRO A 126 11.73 -1.34 -9.92
N PHE A 127 12.02 -1.21 -8.62
CA PHE A 127 11.44 -0.15 -7.79
C PHE A 127 12.37 0.37 -6.70
N VAL A 128 12.04 1.56 -6.23
CA VAL A 128 12.68 2.30 -5.12
C VAL A 128 11.66 2.48 -4.01
N VAL A 129 12.08 2.32 -2.75
CA VAL A 129 11.29 2.72 -1.58
C VAL A 129 11.77 4.09 -1.10
N ILE A 130 10.87 5.07 -1.05
CA ILE A 130 11.09 6.31 -0.30
C ILE A 130 10.47 6.10 1.08
N ASP A 131 11.31 5.93 2.09
CA ASP A 131 10.91 5.67 3.47
C ASP A 131 10.97 6.96 4.29
N LEU A 132 9.78 7.49 4.62
CA LEU A 132 9.61 8.79 5.25
C LEU A 132 9.90 8.76 6.76
N ILE A 133 10.38 7.64 7.32
CA ILE A 133 10.68 7.42 8.75
C ILE A 133 11.41 8.57 9.46
N ASN A 134 12.27 9.33 8.78
CA ASN A 134 13.01 10.43 9.41
C ASN A 134 12.24 11.77 9.43
N LEU A 135 11.25 11.95 8.57
CA LEU A 135 10.37 13.12 8.53
C LEU A 135 9.18 12.86 9.46
N ARG A 136 9.40 13.05 10.75
CA ARG A 136 8.46 12.70 11.85
C ARG A 136 8.27 13.81 12.89
N SER A 137 8.61 15.06 12.56
CA SER A 137 8.35 16.21 13.42
C SER A 137 6.85 16.37 13.70
N ILE A 138 6.51 16.73 14.94
CA ILE A 138 5.16 17.03 15.39
C ILE A 138 5.21 18.32 16.21
N THR A 139 4.49 19.34 15.74
CA THR A 139 4.27 20.60 16.46
C THR A 139 2.78 20.69 16.78
N VAL A 140 2.43 20.86 18.06
CA VAL A 140 1.04 20.99 18.53
C VAL A 140 0.83 22.40 19.06
N ASP A 141 -0.19 23.07 18.53
CA ASP A 141 -0.72 24.33 19.03
C ASP A 141 -2.02 24.06 19.80
N VAL A 142 -2.00 24.35 21.10
CA VAL A 142 -3.14 24.07 22.00
C VAL A 142 -4.19 25.16 21.91
N ASP A 143 -3.78 26.40 21.65
CA ASP A 143 -4.65 27.58 21.66
C ASP A 143 -5.46 27.62 20.36
N GLU A 144 -4.79 27.44 19.22
CA GLU A 144 -5.43 27.28 17.90
C GLU A 144 -6.04 25.87 17.70
N ARG A 145 -5.73 24.92 18.59
CA ARG A 145 -6.16 23.51 18.53
C ARG A 145 -5.76 22.81 17.22
N THR A 146 -4.57 23.13 16.70
CA THR A 146 -4.03 22.55 15.46
C THR A 146 -2.74 21.77 15.72
N ALA A 147 -2.34 20.93 14.76
CA ALA A 147 -1.04 20.27 14.80
C ALA A 147 -0.45 20.11 13.40
N TRP A 148 0.82 20.46 13.26
CA TRP A 148 1.62 20.16 12.08
C TRP A 148 2.40 18.87 12.31
N ILE A 149 2.21 17.89 11.42
CA ILE A 149 2.68 16.53 11.60
C ILE A 149 3.31 16.04 10.31
N GLU A 150 4.58 15.66 10.35
CA GLU A 150 5.25 15.09 9.20
C GLU A 150 4.85 13.62 8.95
N SER A 151 4.82 13.24 7.68
CA SER A 151 4.20 11.98 7.22
C SER A 151 4.85 10.67 7.69
N GLY A 152 6.08 10.71 8.20
CA GLY A 152 6.79 9.59 8.81
C GLY A 152 6.41 9.33 10.26
N ALA A 153 5.81 10.31 10.94
CA ALA A 153 5.34 10.16 12.31
C ALA A 153 4.24 9.09 12.42
N THR A 154 4.18 8.47 13.59
CA THR A 154 3.18 7.46 13.95
C THR A 154 2.05 8.05 14.79
N ILE A 155 0.92 7.34 14.82
CA ILE A 155 -0.25 7.72 15.63
C ILE A 155 0.12 7.79 17.13
N GLY A 156 0.97 6.87 17.61
CA GLY A 156 1.45 6.85 18.99
C GLY A 156 2.26 8.10 19.35
N GLU A 157 3.17 8.54 18.45
CA GLU A 157 3.93 9.78 18.64
C GLU A 157 3.00 11.00 18.67
N LEU A 158 1.98 11.05 17.81
CA LEU A 158 0.98 12.13 17.83
C LEU A 158 0.18 12.17 19.14
N TYR A 159 -0.36 11.04 19.58
CA TYR A 159 -1.10 10.97 20.84
C TYR A 159 -0.25 11.40 22.03
N TYR A 160 1.01 10.97 22.07
CA TYR A 160 1.95 11.36 23.10
C TYR A 160 2.19 12.88 23.10
N ARG A 161 2.48 13.47 21.93
CA ARG A 161 2.74 14.92 21.79
C ARG A 161 1.53 15.80 22.11
N ILE A 162 0.31 15.33 21.83
CA ILE A 162 -0.91 16.02 22.27
C ILE A 162 -1.06 15.91 23.79
N ALA A 163 -0.90 14.71 24.36
CA ALA A 163 -1.08 14.47 25.79
C ALA A 163 -0.04 15.21 26.68
N GLU A 164 1.19 15.40 26.17
CA GLU A 164 2.21 16.26 26.81
C GLU A 164 1.77 17.74 26.90
N LYS A 165 0.95 18.19 25.96
CA LYS A 165 0.55 19.60 25.80
C LYS A 165 -0.82 19.91 26.40
N SER A 166 -1.75 18.96 26.38
CA SER A 166 -3.07 19.10 27.00
C SER A 166 -3.66 17.74 27.39
N ARG A 167 -4.31 17.70 28.57
CA ARG A 167 -5.08 16.53 29.04
C ARG A 167 -6.53 16.51 28.54
N THR A 168 -6.99 17.56 27.86
CA THR A 168 -8.38 17.70 27.38
C THR A 168 -8.50 17.66 25.86
N LEU A 169 -7.39 17.73 25.14
CA LEU A 169 -7.35 17.56 23.69
C LEU A 169 -7.01 16.11 23.32
N GLY A 170 -7.56 15.68 22.19
CA GLY A 170 -7.25 14.41 21.56
C GLY A 170 -7.48 14.55 20.06
N PHE A 171 -6.89 13.64 19.28
CA PHE A 171 -7.10 13.57 17.84
C PHE A 171 -7.82 12.26 17.49
N PRO A 172 -8.88 12.26 16.67
CA PRO A 172 -9.49 11.01 16.22
C PRO A 172 -8.51 10.32 15.25
N ALA A 173 -7.70 9.39 15.75
CA ALA A 173 -6.81 8.51 14.97
C ALA A 173 -7.11 7.01 15.25
N GLY A 174 -6.39 6.12 14.58
CA GLY A 174 -6.49 4.67 14.81
C GLY A 174 -5.99 4.24 16.19
N VAL A 175 -6.28 3.00 16.58
CA VAL A 175 -5.87 2.46 17.89
C VAL A 175 -4.41 1.96 17.88
N CYS A 176 -3.94 1.41 16.76
CA CYS A 176 -2.59 0.83 16.66
C CYS A 176 -1.52 1.93 16.63
N PRO A 177 -0.66 2.08 17.66
CA PRO A 177 0.22 3.24 17.79
C PRO A 177 1.33 3.29 16.75
N THR A 178 1.79 2.14 16.25
CA THR A 178 2.89 2.05 15.26
C THR A 178 2.44 2.32 13.81
N VAL A 179 1.17 2.64 13.59
CA VAL A 179 0.64 3.01 12.28
C VAL A 179 1.13 4.41 11.90
N GLY A 180 1.70 4.54 10.70
CA GLY A 180 2.24 5.80 10.20
C GLY A 180 1.20 6.71 9.56
N ILE A 181 1.29 7.99 9.86
CA ILE A 181 0.28 9.01 9.56
C ILE A 181 0.12 9.25 8.05
N GLY A 182 1.21 9.26 7.27
CA GLY A 182 1.17 9.45 5.82
C GLY A 182 0.39 8.38 5.04
N GLY A 183 0.23 7.19 5.62
CA GLY A 183 -0.68 6.15 5.14
C GLY A 183 -2.07 6.23 5.77
N HIS A 184 -2.15 6.47 7.08
CA HIS A 184 -3.38 6.31 7.85
C HIS A 184 -4.39 7.44 7.72
N PHE A 185 -3.95 8.70 7.75
CA PHE A 185 -4.82 9.90 7.78
C PHE A 185 -5.73 10.06 6.54
N ARG A 186 -5.62 9.11 5.61
CA ARG A 186 -6.51 8.96 4.48
C ARG A 186 -7.93 8.56 4.93
N PHE A 187 -8.16 7.67 5.95
CA PHE A 187 -9.50 7.09 6.27
C PHE A 187 -9.76 6.59 7.74
N PHE A 188 -11.04 6.46 8.21
CA PHE A 188 -11.48 6.27 9.64
C PHE A 188 -12.58 5.21 10.01
N CYS A 189 -12.77 4.80 11.30
CA CYS A 189 -13.80 3.82 11.81
C CYS A 189 -13.89 3.50 13.38
N LEU A 190 -15.05 3.03 13.98
CA LEU A 190 -15.19 2.28 15.32
C LEU A 190 -16.55 1.48 15.59
N ALA A 191 -16.66 0.40 16.47
CA ALA A 191 -17.88 -0.07 17.28
C ALA A 191 -18.31 -1.64 17.50
N ILE A 192 -19.58 -2.07 17.19
CA ILE A 192 -20.41 -3.34 17.50
C ILE A 192 -21.38 -3.84 16.31
N SER A 193 -22.28 -4.87 16.39
CA SER A 193 -22.84 -5.74 15.27
C SER A 193 -24.37 -6.17 15.17
N LYS A 194 -24.84 -6.86 14.08
CA LYS A 194 -26.00 -7.82 14.02
C LYS A 194 -25.88 -8.96 12.95
N GLY A 195 -25.69 -10.22 13.35
CA GLY A 195 -25.68 -11.40 12.45
C GLY A 195 -24.62 -12.47 12.80
N LEU A 196 -24.73 -13.10 13.98
CA LEU A 196 -23.62 -13.80 14.63
C LEU A 196 -23.70 -15.34 14.67
N GLU A 197 -24.86 -15.95 14.44
CA GLU A 197 -25.11 -17.37 14.79
C GLU A 197 -24.26 -18.36 13.97
N GLY A 198 -24.32 -18.32 12.64
CA GLY A 198 -23.48 -19.17 11.77
C GLY A 198 -22.00 -18.75 11.67
N LEU A 199 -21.63 -17.64 12.32
CA LEU A 199 -20.25 -17.14 12.35
C LEU A 199 -19.40 -17.90 13.38
N TRP A 200 -20.05 -18.41 14.42
CA TRP A 200 -19.39 -19.10 15.54
C TRP A 200 -18.77 -20.43 15.10
N GLU A 201 -19.50 -21.23 14.32
CA GLU A 201 -19.02 -22.50 13.76
C GLU A 201 -17.73 -22.31 12.95
N LYS A 202 -17.68 -21.26 12.11
CA LYS A 202 -16.49 -20.96 11.28
C LYS A 202 -15.28 -20.56 12.12
N LEU A 203 -15.49 -19.84 13.21
CA LEU A 203 -14.43 -19.49 14.16
C LEU A 203 -13.93 -20.68 14.98
N HIS A 204 -14.68 -21.79 15.04
CA HIS A 204 -14.29 -23.03 15.72
C HIS A 204 -13.64 -24.06 14.78
N GLU A 205 -13.57 -23.79 13.47
CA GLU A 205 -12.77 -24.58 12.54
C GLU A 205 -11.28 -24.52 12.96
N GLU A 206 -10.59 -25.66 13.09
CA GLU A 206 -9.16 -25.70 13.50
C GLU A 206 -8.27 -24.83 12.58
N THR A 207 -8.65 -24.74 11.29
CA THR A 207 -7.98 -23.90 10.29
C THR A 207 -8.21 -22.38 10.46
N ALA A 208 -9.10 -21.95 11.35
CA ALA A 208 -9.27 -20.55 11.71
C ALA A 208 -8.09 -20.03 12.54
N GLY A 209 -7.42 -20.89 13.31
CA GLY A 209 -6.24 -20.52 14.10
C GLY A 209 -6.50 -19.31 15.01
N ARG A 210 -5.73 -18.24 14.83
CA ARG A 210 -5.96 -16.94 15.52
C ARG A 210 -6.81 -16.00 14.65
N ALA A 211 -8.01 -16.42 14.27
CA ALA A 211 -8.98 -15.56 13.59
C ALA A 211 -9.59 -14.52 14.54
N GLN A 212 -9.85 -13.31 14.03
CA GLN A 212 -10.55 -12.25 14.75
C GLN A 212 -11.53 -11.51 13.85
N LEU A 213 -12.72 -11.22 14.39
CA LEU A 213 -13.77 -10.45 13.74
C LEU A 213 -14.11 -9.23 14.57
N LEU A 214 -13.75 -8.05 14.06
CA LEU A 214 -13.99 -6.77 14.73
C LEU A 214 -15.14 -6.07 14.02
N PHE A 215 -16.15 -5.65 14.78
CA PHE A 215 -17.35 -4.98 14.28
C PHE A 215 -17.25 -3.47 14.53
N ILE A 216 -17.64 -2.65 13.55
CA ILE A 216 -17.09 -1.29 13.42
C ILE A 216 -18.09 -0.24 12.84
N PRO A 217 -19.21 0.09 13.55
CA PRO A 217 -20.23 1.11 13.40
C PRO A 217 -20.05 2.40 12.66
N TYR A 218 -21.23 2.80 12.18
CA TYR A 218 -21.55 3.99 11.44
C TYR A 218 -22.87 4.52 12.00
N GLY A 219 -22.97 5.84 12.12
CA GLY A 219 -23.91 6.51 13.02
C GLY A 219 -23.24 7.72 13.68
N GLY A 220 -23.99 8.46 14.49
CA GLY A 220 -23.54 9.75 15.04
C GLY A 220 -22.91 10.63 13.95
N LYS A 221 -21.72 11.17 14.21
CA LYS A 221 -21.04 12.06 13.26
C LYS A 221 -20.74 11.43 11.89
N MET A 222 -20.62 10.11 11.80
CA MET A 222 -20.40 9.41 10.52
C MET A 222 -21.66 9.38 9.63
N ALA A 223 -22.86 9.56 10.20
CA ALA A 223 -24.10 9.65 9.43
C ALA A 223 -24.45 11.11 9.04
N GLU A 224 -23.92 12.10 9.76
CA GLU A 224 -24.12 13.53 9.44
C GLU A 224 -23.26 14.02 8.27
N ILE A 225 -22.10 13.40 8.03
CA ILE A 225 -21.17 13.81 6.97
C ILE A 225 -21.64 13.24 5.62
N SER A 226 -21.66 14.07 4.58
CA SER A 226 -22.02 13.67 3.21
C SER A 226 -21.09 12.57 2.66
N GLU A 227 -21.64 11.64 1.85
CA GLU A 227 -20.84 10.63 1.14
C GLU A 227 -19.81 11.27 0.20
N SER A 228 -20.03 12.49 -0.27
CA SER A 228 -19.16 13.20 -1.23
C SER A 228 -18.24 14.26 -0.61
N GLU A 229 -18.31 14.48 0.71
CA GLU A 229 -17.52 15.48 1.45
C GLU A 229 -16.01 15.28 1.24
N ILE A 230 -15.58 14.02 1.42
CA ILE A 230 -14.23 13.54 1.16
C ILE A 230 -14.33 12.24 0.35
N PRO A 231 -13.23 11.69 -0.21
CA PRO A 231 -13.29 10.47 -1.02
C PRO A 231 -13.97 9.26 -0.34
N PHE A 232 -13.99 9.24 0.99
CA PHE A 232 -14.59 8.20 1.81
C PHE A 232 -16.13 8.25 1.82
N PRO A 233 -16.83 7.28 1.20
CA PRO A 233 -18.25 7.40 0.90
C PRO A 233 -19.15 6.70 1.91
N HIS A 234 -18.62 5.87 2.81
CA HIS A 234 -19.46 5.02 3.66
C HIS A 234 -19.96 5.84 4.86
N ARG A 235 -21.14 6.45 4.73
CA ARG A 235 -21.72 7.37 5.72
C ARG A 235 -23.06 6.85 6.24
N ALA A 236 -24.11 7.66 6.19
CA ALA A 236 -25.48 7.27 6.54
C ALA A 236 -25.91 5.95 5.86
N GLY A 237 -26.78 5.19 6.52
CA GLY A 237 -27.28 3.90 6.04
C GLY A 237 -26.35 2.71 6.27
N ASN A 238 -25.06 2.93 6.59
CA ASN A 238 -24.19 1.87 7.11
C ASN A 238 -24.49 1.68 8.60
N ILE A 239 -24.67 0.43 9.05
CA ILE A 239 -24.84 0.11 10.48
C ILE A 239 -23.46 -0.11 11.12
N TYR A 240 -22.60 -0.88 10.44
CA TYR A 240 -21.20 -1.14 10.83
C TYR A 240 -20.36 -1.69 9.67
N LYS A 241 -19.04 -1.50 9.75
CA LYS A 241 -18.04 -2.23 8.97
C LYS A 241 -17.59 -3.47 9.75
N ILE A 242 -17.28 -4.57 9.08
CA ILE A 242 -16.64 -5.75 9.70
C ILE A 242 -15.19 -5.82 9.22
N HIS A 243 -14.25 -6.00 10.13
CA HIS A 243 -12.87 -6.35 9.83
C HIS A 243 -12.65 -7.83 10.11
N HIS A 244 -12.25 -8.56 9.08
CA HIS A 244 -11.89 -9.97 9.17
C HIS A 244 -10.38 -10.05 9.08
N VAL A 245 -9.74 -10.65 10.08
CA VAL A 245 -8.30 -10.87 10.08
C VAL A 245 -8.01 -12.26 10.64
N VAL A 246 -6.95 -12.88 10.14
CA VAL A 246 -6.43 -14.15 10.63
C VAL A 246 -4.93 -14.01 10.82
N PHE A 247 -4.43 -14.47 11.96
CA PHE A 247 -3.00 -14.43 12.29
C PHE A 247 -2.43 -15.84 12.33
N TRP A 248 -1.20 -15.99 11.83
CA TRP A 248 -0.45 -17.24 11.82
C TRP A 248 1.05 -16.94 11.97
N GLU A 249 1.83 -17.92 12.41
CA GLU A 249 3.30 -17.84 12.44
C GLU A 249 3.87 -18.00 11.02
N GLU A 250 5.07 -17.49 10.74
CA GLU A 250 5.60 -17.42 9.36
C GLU A 250 5.66 -18.78 8.62
N GLY A 251 5.38 -18.76 7.31
CA GLY A 251 5.46 -19.93 6.43
C GLY A 251 4.46 -19.89 5.27
N ASP A 252 4.90 -20.30 4.07
CA ASP A 252 4.09 -20.21 2.84
C ASP A 252 2.89 -21.15 2.86
N GLU A 253 3.03 -22.38 3.37
CA GLU A 253 1.91 -23.32 3.53
C GLU A 253 0.85 -22.80 4.51
N ALA A 254 1.28 -22.21 5.62
CA ALA A 254 0.40 -21.60 6.60
C ALA A 254 -0.32 -20.38 5.97
N ALA A 255 0.39 -19.56 5.19
CA ALA A 255 -0.23 -18.45 4.47
C ALA A 255 -1.30 -18.93 3.49
N GLN A 256 -1.01 -19.96 2.67
CA GLN A 256 -1.99 -20.54 1.74
C GLN A 256 -3.25 -21.05 2.46
N ARG A 257 -3.08 -21.76 3.58
CA ARG A 257 -4.18 -22.32 4.39
C ARG A 257 -5.10 -21.22 4.94
N HIS A 258 -4.54 -20.22 5.62
CA HIS A 258 -5.33 -19.17 6.27
C HIS A 258 -5.93 -18.18 5.24
N ILE A 259 -5.26 -17.92 4.11
CA ILE A 259 -5.82 -17.15 3.00
C ILE A 259 -6.99 -17.89 2.35
N SER A 260 -6.90 -19.21 2.16
CA SER A 260 -8.02 -20.02 1.68
C SER A 260 -9.20 -20.00 2.65
N TRP A 261 -8.94 -20.08 3.96
CA TRP A 261 -9.96 -19.99 5.00
C TRP A 261 -10.69 -18.63 5.02
N ILE A 262 -9.96 -17.51 5.03
CA ILE A 262 -10.59 -16.18 5.11
C ILE A 262 -11.39 -15.84 3.84
N ARG A 263 -10.99 -16.36 2.66
CA ARG A 263 -11.79 -16.27 1.42
C ARG A 263 -13.12 -17.01 1.55
N LYS A 264 -13.12 -18.26 2.04
CA LYS A 264 -14.37 -19.03 2.30
C LYS A 264 -15.29 -18.31 3.28
N LEU A 265 -14.73 -17.68 4.31
CA LEU A 265 -15.50 -16.85 5.24
C LEU A 265 -16.08 -15.60 4.54
N TYR A 266 -15.27 -14.92 3.73
CA TYR A 266 -15.68 -13.73 2.98
C TYR A 266 -16.78 -14.06 1.94
N ASP A 267 -16.76 -15.23 1.33
CA ASP A 267 -17.82 -15.70 0.44
C ASP A 267 -19.10 -16.06 1.21
N TYR A 268 -18.97 -16.78 2.33
CA TYR A 268 -20.09 -17.14 3.21
C TYR A 268 -20.89 -15.92 3.70
N ILE A 269 -20.21 -14.85 4.11
CA ILE A 269 -20.89 -13.63 4.60
C ILE A 269 -21.48 -12.76 3.48
N ALA A 270 -21.20 -13.04 2.21
CA ALA A 270 -21.57 -12.20 1.07
C ALA A 270 -23.06 -11.82 1.01
N PRO A 271 -24.03 -12.70 1.33
CA PRO A 271 -25.46 -12.37 1.29
C PRO A 271 -25.91 -11.36 2.38
N TYR A 272 -25.15 -11.23 3.46
CA TYR A 272 -25.54 -10.48 4.66
C TYR A 272 -24.91 -9.08 4.77
N VAL A 273 -24.01 -8.73 3.85
CA VAL A 273 -23.30 -7.45 3.82
C VAL A 273 -23.82 -6.53 2.70
N SER A 274 -23.26 -5.32 2.61
CA SER A 274 -23.54 -4.38 1.52
C SER A 274 -23.44 -5.04 0.14
N LYS A 275 -24.36 -4.68 -0.77
CA LYS A 275 -24.43 -5.17 -2.15
C LYS A 275 -24.59 -4.00 -3.12
N ASN A 276 -24.11 -4.19 -4.35
CA ASN A 276 -24.21 -3.24 -5.46
C ASN A 276 -23.66 -1.81 -5.18
N PRO A 277 -22.34 -1.65 -4.93
CA PRO A 277 -21.31 -2.69 -4.87
C PRO A 277 -21.15 -3.28 -3.45
N ARG A 278 -20.44 -4.42 -3.34
CA ARG A 278 -19.96 -4.89 -2.04
C ARG A 278 -18.86 -3.95 -1.55
N ALA A 279 -19.16 -3.14 -0.55
CA ALA A 279 -18.29 -2.10 -0.03
C ALA A 279 -17.00 -2.67 0.58
N ALA A 280 -15.92 -1.93 0.41
CA ALA A 280 -14.60 -2.24 0.95
C ALA A 280 -13.97 -0.97 1.54
N TYR A 281 -12.92 -1.13 2.34
CA TYR A 281 -12.26 -0.04 3.05
C TYR A 281 -10.79 0.08 2.62
N MET A 282 -10.40 1.21 2.00
CA MET A 282 -9.09 1.34 1.33
C MET A 282 -7.87 1.10 2.25
N ASN A 283 -7.97 1.42 3.54
CA ASN A 283 -6.88 1.16 4.51
C ASN A 283 -6.82 -0.31 4.97
N TYR A 284 -7.83 -1.14 4.68
CA TYR A 284 -7.74 -2.60 4.71
C TYR A 284 -7.63 -3.08 3.27
N ARG A 285 -6.43 -2.93 2.71
CA ARG A 285 -6.16 -3.28 1.32
C ARG A 285 -6.38 -4.77 1.12
N ASP A 286 -7.02 -5.10 0.01
CA ASP A 286 -7.45 -6.43 -0.38
C ASP A 286 -7.30 -6.51 -1.89
N LEU A 287 -6.40 -7.36 -2.40
CA LEU A 287 -6.19 -7.52 -3.85
C LEU A 287 -7.22 -8.47 -4.49
N ASP A 288 -7.94 -9.28 -3.71
CA ASP A 288 -8.91 -10.26 -4.23
C ASP A 288 -10.17 -9.57 -4.79
N ILE A 289 -10.49 -8.35 -4.33
CA ILE A 289 -11.60 -7.57 -4.90
C ILE A 289 -11.32 -6.98 -6.28
N GLY A 290 -10.08 -7.06 -6.79
CA GLY A 290 -9.64 -6.62 -8.12
C GLY A 290 -8.32 -5.85 -8.10
N THR A 291 -7.55 -5.94 -9.18
CA THR A 291 -6.26 -5.24 -9.38
C THR A 291 -6.09 -4.72 -10.81
N ASN A 292 -5.18 -3.77 -10.97
CA ASN A 292 -4.68 -3.28 -12.27
C ASN A 292 -3.62 -4.27 -12.79
N ARG A 293 -3.91 -4.96 -13.90
CA ARG A 293 -3.04 -6.03 -14.40
C ARG A 293 -1.74 -5.49 -15.01
N ASN A 294 -0.63 -6.18 -14.74
CA ASN A 294 0.69 -5.93 -15.33
C ASN A 294 1.18 -4.47 -15.24
N GLY A 295 0.71 -3.72 -14.24
CA GLY A 295 1.07 -2.31 -14.04
C GLY A 295 0.42 -1.32 -15.03
N VAL A 296 -0.40 -1.81 -15.96
CA VAL A 296 -1.24 -0.99 -16.84
C VAL A 296 -2.53 -0.66 -16.09
N THR A 297 -2.89 0.61 -16.02
CA THR A 297 -4.11 1.04 -15.31
C THR A 297 -5.14 1.53 -16.33
N SER A 298 -6.35 1.00 -16.29
CA SER A 298 -7.48 1.47 -17.12
C SER A 298 -8.67 1.83 -16.25
N TYR A 299 -9.50 2.80 -16.67
CA TYR A 299 -10.73 3.14 -15.95
C TYR A 299 -11.63 1.92 -15.78
N THR A 300 -11.84 1.14 -16.85
CA THR A 300 -12.70 -0.04 -16.85
C THR A 300 -12.28 -1.07 -15.81
N GLU A 301 -11.01 -1.50 -15.81
CA GLU A 301 -10.50 -2.46 -14.83
C GLU A 301 -10.46 -1.87 -13.41
N SER A 302 -10.00 -0.63 -13.27
CA SER A 302 -9.88 0.02 -11.96
C SER A 302 -11.23 0.27 -11.30
N SER A 303 -12.30 0.48 -12.09
CA SER A 303 -13.64 0.72 -11.55
C SER A 303 -14.19 -0.46 -10.75
N ILE A 304 -13.78 -1.70 -11.08
CA ILE A 304 -14.26 -2.94 -10.44
C ILE A 304 -13.97 -2.94 -8.93
N TRP A 305 -12.76 -2.54 -8.55
CA TRP A 305 -12.36 -2.36 -7.15
C TRP A 305 -12.59 -0.92 -6.65
N GLY A 306 -12.49 0.07 -7.54
CA GLY A 306 -12.60 1.49 -7.23
C GLY A 306 -13.96 1.88 -6.64
N ILE A 307 -15.06 1.40 -7.22
CA ILE A 307 -16.41 1.68 -6.70
C ILE A 307 -16.67 0.99 -5.35
N LYS A 308 -15.98 -0.12 -5.03
CA LYS A 308 -16.10 -0.79 -3.74
C LYS A 308 -15.50 0.06 -2.61
N TYR A 309 -14.37 0.72 -2.87
CA TYR A 309 -13.74 1.64 -1.92
C TYR A 309 -14.40 3.02 -1.87
N PHE A 310 -14.84 3.56 -3.02
CA PHE A 310 -15.15 4.99 -3.16
C PHE A 310 -16.57 5.30 -3.67
N LYS A 311 -17.40 4.29 -3.97
CA LYS A 311 -18.71 4.46 -4.62
C LYS A 311 -18.61 5.47 -5.79
N ASN A 312 -19.52 6.44 -5.84
CA ASN A 312 -19.60 7.48 -6.86
C ASN A 312 -18.40 8.46 -6.85
N ASN A 313 -17.66 8.56 -5.73
CA ASN A 313 -16.48 9.44 -5.65
C ASN A 313 -15.33 8.98 -6.55
N PHE A 314 -15.34 7.71 -7.00
CA PHE A 314 -14.30 7.18 -7.89
C PHE A 314 -14.12 8.02 -9.16
N ASN A 315 -15.21 8.54 -9.74
CA ASN A 315 -15.13 9.35 -10.97
C ASN A 315 -14.45 10.71 -10.71
N ARG A 316 -14.75 11.35 -9.58
CA ARG A 316 -14.07 12.59 -9.14
C ARG A 316 -12.59 12.34 -8.88
N LEU A 317 -12.25 11.20 -8.26
CA LEU A 317 -10.86 10.79 -8.03
C LEU A 317 -10.08 10.55 -9.33
N VAL A 318 -10.67 9.88 -10.31
CA VAL A 318 -10.09 9.67 -11.65
C VAL A 318 -9.86 11.00 -12.36
N HIS A 319 -10.82 11.92 -12.29
CA HIS A 319 -10.65 13.26 -12.87
C HIS A 319 -9.50 14.04 -12.22
N VAL A 320 -9.43 14.06 -10.88
CA VAL A 320 -8.30 14.69 -10.15
C VAL A 320 -6.97 14.03 -10.52
N LYS A 321 -6.89 12.69 -10.53
CA LYS A 321 -5.69 11.94 -10.94
C LYS A 321 -5.23 12.30 -12.35
N THR A 322 -6.16 12.49 -13.28
CA THR A 322 -5.87 12.91 -14.67
C THR A 322 -5.20 14.29 -14.70
N MET A 323 -5.63 15.24 -13.86
CA MET A 323 -5.05 16.58 -13.80
C MET A 323 -3.67 16.61 -13.11
N VAL A 324 -3.48 15.85 -12.02
CA VAL A 324 -2.28 15.97 -11.17
C VAL A 324 -1.16 14.96 -11.49
N ASP A 325 -1.48 13.86 -12.16
CA ASP A 325 -0.50 12.86 -12.62
C ASP A 325 -0.99 12.16 -13.91
N PRO A 326 -1.08 12.90 -15.04
CA PRO A 326 -1.51 12.36 -16.33
C PRO A 326 -0.57 11.26 -16.84
N THR A 327 0.72 11.33 -16.49
CA THR A 327 1.74 10.32 -16.83
C THR A 327 1.63 9.02 -16.02
N ASN A 328 0.72 8.97 -15.04
CA ASN A 328 0.55 7.85 -14.12
C ASN A 328 1.86 7.39 -13.43
N PHE A 329 2.69 8.34 -13.02
CA PHE A 329 3.94 8.06 -12.33
C PHE A 329 3.68 7.39 -10.97
N PHE A 330 2.75 7.92 -10.18
CA PHE A 330 2.34 7.36 -8.90
C PHE A 330 1.29 6.27 -9.11
N ARG A 331 1.76 5.05 -9.38
CA ARG A 331 0.92 3.88 -9.64
C ARG A 331 1.30 2.66 -8.79
N HIS A 332 0.30 1.83 -8.53
CA HIS A 332 0.41 0.51 -7.91
C HIS A 332 -0.77 -0.36 -8.37
N GLU A 333 -0.86 -1.57 -7.86
CA GLU A 333 -1.81 -2.63 -8.24
C GLU A 333 -3.28 -2.25 -8.01
N GLN A 334 -3.54 -1.16 -7.28
CA GLN A 334 -4.87 -0.57 -7.05
C GLN A 334 -4.76 0.96 -6.96
N SER A 335 -3.90 1.57 -7.77
CA SER A 335 -3.89 3.04 -7.90
C SER A 335 -5.02 3.49 -8.82
N ILE A 336 -5.64 4.62 -8.49
CA ILE A 336 -6.60 5.29 -9.36
C ILE A 336 -5.92 5.60 -10.70
N PRO A 337 -6.52 5.26 -11.86
CA PRO A 337 -5.98 5.57 -13.17
C PRO A 337 -6.26 7.03 -13.53
N PRO A 338 -5.38 7.71 -14.30
CA PRO A 338 -5.81 8.86 -15.09
C PRO A 338 -6.69 8.37 -16.24
N LEU A 339 -7.54 9.24 -16.78
CA LEU A 339 -8.12 9.03 -18.10
C LEU A 339 -7.00 9.17 -19.14
N SER A 340 -6.96 8.25 -20.10
CA SER A 340 -6.07 8.42 -21.25
C SER A 340 -6.53 9.65 -22.02
N SER A 341 -5.71 10.69 -22.04
CA SER A 341 -5.75 11.62 -23.16
C SER A 341 -5.49 10.81 -24.43
N ARG A 342 -6.42 10.83 -25.38
CA ARG A 342 -6.02 10.62 -26.78
C ARG A 342 -5.14 11.80 -27.12
N VAL A 343 -3.85 11.55 -27.24
CA VAL A 343 -2.88 12.49 -27.84
C VAL A 343 -3.06 12.44 -29.35
#